data_AF-A0A6C0LUT1-F1
#
_entry.id   AF-A0A6C0LUT1-F1
#
_cell.length_a   1.000
_cell.length_b   1.000
_cell.length_c   1.000
_cell.angle_alpha   90.00
_cell.angle_beta   90.00
_cell.angle_gamma   90.00
#
_symmetry.space_group_name_H-M   'P 1'
#
loop_
_entity.id
_entity.type
_entity.pdbx_description
1 polymer ?
#
loop_
_entity_poly.entity_id
_entity_poly.type
_entity_poly.pdbx_seq_one_letter_code
_entity_poly.pdbx_strand_id
1 'polypeptide(L)'
;MTTATKTWCSDCNSSFKDANCLLQHQKKTRLCQKYKNILFTCQICQYQTRGLKTIDNHLKICTEDIPIVETPVVETPVVETPVVETPVVETPVVETPVVETPVVETPVVETPVVETPVVETPVVEHLAQELEKEKTRVKVLWALLSSVTNIDLSTLISSKDNDLHIFNLSTDSTLYLHENTNNNIVSVTEDETDLVKIEKSSSNYRRVKKITVKPEPNKEEVTSVIDTVDKMKETFTHLDGNTVNGIKESCKEILKQLLTSRTYAKHLSKLKQLRSKLLCTLSIEEYKEVLEYHVIELTNIFTIKQQSERKIKTSVLKSLTPIDNRFLRYPGFTTTQLDAECRDTLKKVFKYGINFPKEFTPYSNISGLANYCVAVFPIEKLIKWCIINPYNFFNVIYIDLPKSSSDDPYSFYTLRSVNNGYRKWDMNCRLEDFSSDIESSLLPYMISMFRDLYYHLFNDNVYRADYSSTSGFAMEDCEQLAQNIILLSQPRRFCNKLRTLFMNNCTYSVTTKDSFNLTGDDSLQRKKYQEREKIEMVGTVRLLFDNITDEQSVQFYKSRNIA
;
A
#
# COMPACT_ATOMS: atom_id res chain seq x y z
N MET A 1 25.08 35.70 -37.32
CA MET A 1 24.94 35.44 -35.87
C MET A 1 24.59 36.75 -35.19
N THR A 2 23.31 36.99 -34.90
CA THR A 2 22.86 38.14 -34.11
C THR A 2 22.75 37.70 -32.66
N THR A 3 23.68 38.16 -31.82
CA THR A 3 23.64 37.99 -30.36
C THR A 3 22.44 38.76 -29.81
N ALA A 4 21.39 38.06 -29.40
CA ALA A 4 20.26 38.69 -28.72
C ALA A 4 20.74 39.23 -27.36
N THR A 5 20.87 40.55 -27.25
CA THR A 5 21.14 41.25 -25.99
C THR A 5 19.96 41.05 -25.05
N LYS A 6 20.10 40.13 -24.08
CA LYS A 6 19.13 39.94 -23.00
C LYS A 6 19.03 41.23 -22.18
N THR A 7 17.82 41.76 -22.04
CA THR A 7 17.54 42.93 -21.19
C THR A 7 17.07 42.46 -19.82
N TRP A 8 17.52 43.06 -18.73
CA TRP A 8 17.12 42.69 -17.37
C TRP A 8 16.33 43.81 -16.68
N CYS A 9 15.44 43.42 -15.77
CA CYS A 9 14.72 44.36 -14.92
C CYS A 9 15.62 44.79 -13.76
N SER A 10 15.90 46.09 -13.63
CA SER A 10 16.72 46.64 -12.53
C SER A 10 16.07 46.49 -11.14
N ASP A 11 14.76 46.24 -11.07
CA ASP A 11 14.02 46.16 -9.79
C ASP A 11 13.96 44.73 -9.21
N CYS A 12 13.90 43.69 -10.06
CA CYS A 12 13.82 42.28 -9.63
C CYS A 12 14.90 41.36 -10.22
N ASN A 13 15.85 41.94 -10.97
CA ASN A 13 16.97 41.29 -11.65
C ASN A 13 16.60 40.11 -12.57
N SER A 14 15.36 40.04 -13.05
CA SER A 14 14.91 39.03 -14.00
C SER A 14 15.36 39.36 -15.42
N SER A 15 15.90 38.38 -16.16
CA SER A 15 16.25 38.53 -17.58
C SER A 15 15.06 38.30 -18.50
N PHE A 16 14.92 39.15 -19.52
CA PHE A 16 13.87 39.08 -20.53
C PHE A 16 14.47 39.00 -21.94
N LYS A 17 13.73 38.35 -22.82
CA LYS A 17 14.13 38.08 -24.20
C LYS A 17 14.20 39.34 -25.07
N ASP A 18 13.42 40.36 -24.75
CA ASP A 18 13.38 41.65 -25.44
C ASP A 18 12.84 42.76 -24.51
N ALA A 19 13.02 44.01 -24.94
CA ALA A 19 12.59 45.19 -24.18
C ALA A 19 11.06 45.29 -24.00
N ASN A 20 10.26 44.74 -24.92
CA ASN A 20 8.80 44.76 -24.81
C ASN A 20 8.29 43.83 -23.70
N CYS A 21 8.91 42.66 -23.55
CA CYS A 21 8.60 41.73 -22.45
C CYS A 21 8.97 42.33 -21.09
N LEU A 22 10.11 43.04 -21.02
CA LEU A 22 10.50 43.78 -19.81
C LEU A 22 9.48 44.87 -19.46
N LEU A 23 9.00 45.62 -20.45
CA LEU A 23 8.06 46.72 -20.25
C LEU A 23 6.66 46.21 -19.85
N GLN A 24 6.22 45.06 -20.38
CA GLN A 24 5.00 44.37 -19.93
C GLN A 24 5.13 43.85 -18.49
N HIS A 25 6.29 43.31 -18.12
CA HIS A 25 6.58 42.88 -16.75
C HIS A 25 6.52 44.05 -15.77
N GLN A 26 7.16 45.18 -16.08
CA GLN A 26 7.14 46.38 -15.24
C GLN A 26 5.73 46.96 -15.06
N LYS A 27 4.85 46.84 -16.07
CA LYS A 27 3.46 47.33 -16.01
C LYS A 27 2.49 46.39 -15.28
N LYS A 28 2.66 45.07 -15.37
CA LYS A 28 1.67 44.10 -14.85
C LYS A 28 1.89 43.68 -13.39
N THR A 29 3.13 43.65 -12.90
CA THR A 29 3.42 43.01 -11.62
C THR A 29 3.63 44.00 -10.47
N ARG A 30 2.59 44.22 -9.65
CA ARG A 30 2.68 44.89 -8.33
C ARG A 30 3.77 44.28 -7.42
N LEU A 31 4.09 43.00 -7.63
CA LEU A 31 5.08 42.24 -6.86
C LEU A 31 6.52 42.75 -7.03
N CYS A 32 6.86 43.35 -8.18
CA CYS A 32 8.21 43.84 -8.45
C CYS A 32 8.59 45.04 -7.55
N GLN A 33 7.62 45.89 -7.21
CA GLN A 33 7.83 47.06 -6.35
C GLN A 33 7.70 46.74 -4.85
N LYS A 34 6.88 45.75 -4.47
CA LYS A 34 6.53 45.47 -3.06
C LYS A 34 7.71 45.00 -2.19
N TYR A 35 8.72 44.36 -2.78
CA TYR A 35 9.84 43.74 -2.04
C TYR A 35 11.21 44.37 -2.36
N LYS A 36 11.23 45.50 -3.09
CA LYS A 36 12.45 46.18 -3.57
C LYS A 36 13.37 46.68 -2.44
N ASN A 37 12.78 47.06 -1.31
CA ASN A 37 13.50 47.64 -0.17
C ASN A 37 13.56 46.72 1.05
N ILE A 38 13.06 45.49 0.96
CA ILE A 38 13.10 44.54 2.07
C ILE A 38 14.41 43.77 1.98
N LEU A 39 15.23 43.90 3.03
CA LEU A 39 16.50 43.20 3.18
C LEU A 39 16.21 41.83 3.78
N PHE A 40 16.51 40.77 3.03
CA PHE A 40 16.35 39.40 3.48
C PHE A 40 17.71 38.88 3.94
N THR A 41 17.77 38.37 5.16
CA THR A 41 18.97 37.72 5.69
C THR A 41 18.69 36.22 5.81
N CYS A 42 19.46 35.40 5.12
CA CYS A 42 19.39 33.96 5.26
C CYS A 42 19.81 33.58 6.68
N GLN A 43 18.94 32.94 7.46
CA GLN A 43 19.28 32.59 8.84
C GLN A 43 20.31 31.46 8.94
N ILE A 44 20.50 30.70 7.85
CA ILE A 44 21.44 29.57 7.79
C ILE A 44 22.87 30.08 7.63
N CYS A 45 23.13 31.00 6.69
CA CYS A 45 24.48 31.46 6.37
C CYS A 45 24.68 32.98 6.53
N GLN A 46 23.68 33.69 7.06
CA GLN A 46 23.67 35.15 7.24
C GLN A 46 23.82 35.97 5.94
N TYR A 47 23.62 35.33 4.78
CA TYR A 47 23.68 36.00 3.48
C TYR A 47 22.52 36.99 3.31
N GLN A 48 22.85 38.25 2.99
CA GLN A 48 21.87 39.32 2.82
C GLN A 48 21.60 39.62 1.35
N THR A 49 20.33 39.65 0.96
CA THR A 49 19.92 39.96 -0.41
C THR A 49 18.61 40.73 -0.48
N ARG A 50 18.31 41.30 -1.65
CA ARG A 50 17.07 42.04 -1.94
C ARG A 50 16.41 41.42 -3.17
N GLY A 51 15.08 41.25 -3.12
CA GLY A 51 14.27 40.70 -4.21
C GLY A 51 14.11 39.16 -4.19
N LEU A 52 12.91 38.68 -4.56
CA LEU A 52 12.47 37.29 -4.37
C LEU A 52 13.26 36.23 -5.16
N LYS A 53 13.57 36.46 -6.43
CA LYS A 53 14.27 35.44 -7.24
C LYS A 53 15.68 35.14 -6.75
N THR A 54 16.33 36.14 -6.16
CA THR A 54 17.68 36.01 -5.58
C THR A 54 17.64 35.14 -4.32
N ILE A 55 16.55 35.21 -3.56
CA ILE A 55 16.28 34.33 -2.41
C ILE A 55 16.06 32.90 -2.88
N ASP A 56 15.21 32.68 -3.89
CA ASP A 56 14.91 31.32 -4.38
C ASP A 56 16.16 30.61 -4.93
N ASN A 57 17.01 31.35 -5.64
CA ASN A 57 18.28 30.80 -6.13
C ASN A 57 19.27 30.57 -4.98
N HIS A 58 19.32 31.45 -3.98
CA HIS A 58 20.16 31.26 -2.81
C HIS A 58 19.71 30.05 -1.98
N LEU A 59 18.41 29.89 -1.74
CA LEU A 59 17.85 28.77 -0.99
C LEU A 59 18.16 27.44 -1.68
N LYS A 60 18.00 27.34 -3.00
CA LYS A 60 18.34 26.12 -3.77
C LYS A 60 19.78 25.65 -3.57
N ILE A 61 20.72 26.57 -3.36
CA ILE A 61 22.13 26.26 -3.13
C ILE A 61 22.40 26.04 -1.63
N CYS A 62 21.74 26.80 -0.76
CA CYS A 62 21.95 26.77 0.69
C CYS A 62 21.31 25.54 1.37
N THR A 63 20.41 24.80 0.70
CA THR A 63 19.66 23.65 1.26
C THR A 63 20.23 22.27 0.90
N GLU A 64 21.39 22.18 0.24
CA GLU A 64 22.02 20.88 -0.05
C GLU A 64 22.64 20.21 1.19
N ASP A 65 22.82 20.94 2.29
CA ASP A 65 23.26 20.40 3.58
C ASP A 65 22.14 20.48 4.65
N ILE A 66 21.48 19.33 4.91
CA ILE A 66 20.63 18.98 6.09
C ILE A 66 19.12 19.37 6.01
N PRO A 67 18.18 18.54 6.52
CA PRO A 67 16.78 18.55 6.10
C PRO A 67 15.92 19.60 6.83
N ILE A 68 14.97 20.18 6.10
CA ILE A 68 14.06 21.24 6.54
C ILE A 68 12.93 20.67 7.40
N VAL A 69 12.80 21.19 8.62
CA VAL A 69 11.59 21.11 9.46
C VAL A 69 10.76 22.37 9.19
N GLU A 70 9.53 22.22 8.69
CA GLU A 70 8.62 23.36 8.54
C GLU A 70 7.83 23.61 9.84
N THR A 71 7.95 24.83 10.38
CA THR A 71 7.07 25.36 11.44
C THR A 71 5.84 26.04 10.83
N PRO A 72 4.63 25.88 11.38
CA PRO A 72 3.42 26.46 10.81
C PRO A 72 3.29 27.97 11.13
N VAL A 73 2.85 28.73 10.13
CA VAL A 73 2.49 30.15 10.23
C VAL A 73 1.09 30.27 10.84
N VAL A 74 0.96 31.10 11.88
CA VAL A 74 -0.30 31.44 12.55
C VAL A 74 -1.01 32.55 11.77
N GLU A 75 -2.22 32.29 11.27
CA GLU A 75 -3.14 33.34 10.81
C GLU A 75 -4.05 33.79 11.95
N THR A 76 -4.20 35.11 12.10
CA THR A 76 -5.08 35.77 13.07
C THR A 76 -6.55 35.72 12.61
N PRO A 77 -7.53 35.48 13.51
CA PRO A 77 -8.94 35.41 13.11
C PRO A 77 -9.57 36.80 12.96
N VAL A 78 -10.39 36.96 11.94
CA VAL A 78 -11.32 38.10 11.76
C VAL A 78 -12.63 37.75 12.49
N VAL A 79 -13.08 38.66 13.34
CA VAL A 79 -14.34 38.56 14.11
C VAL A 79 -15.49 39.08 13.24
N GLU A 80 -16.51 38.25 13.01
CA GLU A 80 -17.83 38.72 12.59
C GLU A 80 -18.83 38.59 13.75
N THR A 81 -19.59 39.66 13.96
CA THR A 81 -20.60 39.83 15.01
C THR A 81 -21.89 39.07 14.69
N PRO A 82 -22.55 38.43 15.68
CA PRO A 82 -23.83 37.77 15.45
C PRO A 82 -24.99 38.77 15.45
N VAL A 83 -25.90 38.63 14.48
CA VAL A 83 -27.22 39.27 14.49
C VAL A 83 -28.21 38.31 15.15
N VAL A 84 -28.91 38.80 16.16
CA VAL A 84 -29.96 38.11 16.93
C VAL A 84 -31.29 38.30 16.20
N GLU A 85 -31.99 37.21 15.93
CA GLU A 85 -33.45 37.21 15.74
C GLU A 85 -34.09 36.07 16.55
N THR A 86 -34.89 36.46 17.54
CA THR A 86 -36.05 35.71 18.07
C THR A 86 -37.27 36.09 17.20
N PRO A 87 -38.43 35.38 17.12
CA PRO A 87 -39.05 34.64 18.23
C PRO A 87 -40.05 33.48 17.86
N VAL A 88 -40.68 32.97 18.93
CA VAL A 88 -42.04 32.39 19.09
C VAL A 88 -42.25 30.87 18.99
N VAL A 89 -42.79 30.39 20.11
CA VAL A 89 -43.37 29.09 20.47
C VAL A 89 -44.79 28.95 19.92
N GLU A 90 -45.14 27.80 19.34
CA GLU A 90 -46.48 27.22 19.48
C GLU A 90 -46.39 25.68 19.58
N THR A 91 -46.99 25.13 20.63
CA THR A 91 -47.40 23.72 20.76
C THR A 91 -48.85 23.59 20.33
N PRO A 92 -49.27 22.50 19.67
CA PRO A 92 -50.24 21.64 20.37
C PRO A 92 -50.20 20.12 20.07
N VAL A 93 -50.39 19.38 21.16
CA VAL A 93 -51.36 18.28 21.41
C VAL A 93 -51.41 17.02 20.51
N VAL A 94 -51.33 15.90 21.22
CA VAL A 94 -51.52 14.47 20.90
C VAL A 94 -52.93 14.14 20.39
N GLU A 95 -53.06 13.27 19.39
CA GLU A 95 -54.11 12.23 19.33
C GLU A 95 -53.63 10.97 18.60
N THR A 96 -53.86 9.80 19.21
CA THR A 96 -53.80 8.46 18.62
C THR A 96 -55.21 8.04 18.19
N PRO A 97 -55.37 7.31 17.07
CA PRO A 97 -56.48 6.37 16.95
C PRO A 97 -56.05 4.94 16.60
N VAL A 98 -56.96 4.04 16.94
CA VAL A 98 -56.87 2.59 17.08
C VAL A 98 -57.16 1.86 15.76
N VAL A 99 -56.61 0.64 15.68
CA VAL A 99 -56.90 -0.54 14.83
C VAL A 99 -58.34 -0.65 14.31
N GLU A 100 -58.53 -1.05 13.03
CA GLU A 100 -59.47 -2.13 12.61
C GLU A 100 -59.06 -2.74 11.25
N THR A 101 -59.09 -4.06 11.18
CA THR A 101 -58.96 -4.91 9.97
C THR A 101 -60.32 -5.13 9.32
N PRO A 102 -60.41 -5.24 7.97
CA PRO A 102 -61.45 -6.03 7.34
C PRO A 102 -60.88 -7.20 6.52
N VAL A 103 -61.27 -8.41 6.91
CA VAL A 103 -61.34 -9.61 6.06
C VAL A 103 -62.68 -9.55 5.32
N VAL A 104 -62.74 -9.92 4.03
CA VAL A 104 -63.77 -10.79 3.39
C VAL A 104 -63.47 -11.00 1.89
N GLU A 105 -63.24 -12.27 1.59
CA GLU A 105 -63.62 -13.14 0.45
C GLU A 105 -63.65 -12.71 -1.04
N THR A 106 -63.24 -13.71 -1.82
CA THR A 106 -63.01 -13.83 -3.27
C THR A 106 -64.27 -13.83 -4.14
N PRO A 107 -64.13 -13.48 -5.43
CA PRO A 107 -64.85 -14.17 -6.51
C PRO A 107 -63.90 -14.98 -7.40
N VAL A 108 -64.28 -16.24 -7.61
CA VAL A 108 -63.74 -17.20 -8.58
C VAL A 108 -64.09 -16.75 -9.99
N VAL A 109 -63.12 -16.77 -10.92
CA VAL A 109 -63.38 -16.81 -12.38
C VAL A 109 -62.42 -17.81 -13.03
N GLU A 110 -62.98 -18.73 -13.81
CA GLU A 110 -62.28 -19.80 -14.53
C GLU A 110 -61.59 -19.31 -15.83
N THR A 111 -60.34 -19.75 -16.00
CA THR A 111 -59.53 -20.15 -17.20
C THR A 111 -59.60 -19.38 -18.53
N PRO A 112 -58.45 -19.25 -19.22
CA PRO A 112 -58.17 -20.24 -20.28
C PRO A 112 -56.71 -20.74 -20.33
N VAL A 113 -56.56 -21.99 -20.76
CA VAL A 113 -55.29 -22.62 -21.17
C VAL A 113 -54.78 -21.90 -22.43
N VAL A 114 -53.53 -21.44 -22.40
CA VAL A 114 -52.82 -20.95 -23.59
C VAL A 114 -51.62 -21.85 -23.81
N GLU A 115 -51.58 -22.45 -25.00
CA GLU A 115 -50.46 -23.25 -25.52
C GLU A 115 -49.16 -22.45 -25.47
N THR A 116 -48.09 -23.06 -24.97
CA THR A 116 -46.74 -22.49 -25.03
C THR A 116 -46.27 -22.43 -26.49
N PRO A 117 -45.98 -21.25 -27.07
CA PRO A 117 -45.29 -21.19 -28.34
C PRO A 117 -43.82 -21.52 -28.08
N VAL A 118 -43.27 -22.45 -28.87
CA VAL A 118 -41.83 -22.66 -29.00
C VAL A 118 -41.25 -21.36 -29.57
N VAL A 119 -40.60 -20.57 -28.73
CA VAL A 119 -39.81 -19.42 -29.16
C VAL A 119 -38.43 -19.94 -29.53
N GLU A 120 -38.22 -20.26 -30.81
CA GLU A 120 -36.88 -20.23 -31.39
C GLU A 120 -36.44 -18.76 -31.37
N THR A 121 -35.64 -18.40 -30.36
CA THR A 121 -35.27 -17.01 -30.12
C THR A 121 -34.27 -16.53 -31.19
N PRO A 122 -34.55 -15.39 -31.87
CA PRO A 122 -33.63 -14.74 -32.83
C PRO A 122 -32.30 -14.29 -32.20
N VAL A 123 -32.19 -14.36 -30.86
CA VAL A 123 -30.99 -14.08 -30.08
C VAL A 123 -29.87 -15.09 -30.38
N VAL A 124 -30.20 -16.37 -30.61
CA VAL A 124 -29.19 -17.41 -30.88
C VAL A 124 -28.58 -17.26 -32.28
N GLU A 125 -29.41 -16.91 -33.27
CA GLU A 125 -28.94 -16.64 -34.63
C GLU A 125 -28.14 -15.34 -34.73
N HIS A 126 -28.54 -14.29 -34.01
CA HIS A 126 -27.76 -13.06 -33.92
C HIS A 126 -26.38 -13.29 -33.30
N LEU A 127 -26.32 -14.02 -32.18
CA LEU A 127 -25.06 -14.37 -31.51
C LEU A 127 -24.17 -15.26 -32.38
N ALA A 128 -24.75 -16.19 -33.14
CA ALA A 128 -24.00 -17.04 -34.08
C ALA A 128 -23.42 -16.22 -35.25
N GLN A 129 -24.19 -15.27 -35.79
CA GLN A 129 -23.73 -14.37 -36.84
C GLN A 129 -22.65 -13.39 -36.36
N GLU A 130 -22.78 -12.83 -35.15
CA GLU A 130 -21.74 -12.01 -34.54
C GLU A 130 -20.45 -12.80 -34.30
N LEU A 131 -20.57 -14.04 -33.80
CA LEU A 131 -19.43 -14.91 -33.58
C LEU A 131 -18.68 -15.23 -34.89
N GLU A 132 -19.40 -15.46 -35.98
CA GLU A 132 -18.78 -15.78 -37.28
C GLU A 132 -18.16 -14.54 -37.94
N LYS A 133 -18.79 -13.36 -37.78
CA LYS A 133 -18.18 -12.06 -38.16
C LYS A 133 -16.89 -11.82 -37.39
N GLU A 134 -16.87 -12.10 -36.09
CA GLU A 134 -15.69 -11.86 -35.26
C GLU A 134 -14.56 -12.85 -35.57
N LYS A 135 -14.86 -14.13 -35.81
CA LYS A 135 -13.87 -15.10 -36.30
C LYS A 135 -13.26 -14.68 -37.63
N THR A 136 -14.07 -14.12 -38.53
CA THR A 136 -13.62 -13.65 -39.85
C THR A 136 -12.73 -12.41 -39.71
N ARG A 137 -13.11 -11.47 -38.83
CA ARG A 137 -12.32 -10.30 -38.46
C ARG A 137 -10.94 -10.70 -37.91
N VAL A 138 -10.91 -11.68 -37.00
CA VAL A 138 -9.67 -12.24 -36.43
C VAL A 138 -8.80 -12.89 -37.51
N LYS A 139 -9.38 -13.64 -38.47
CA LYS A 139 -8.61 -14.24 -39.58
C LYS A 139 -7.99 -13.20 -40.51
N VAL A 140 -8.70 -12.13 -40.83
CA VAL A 140 -8.20 -11.04 -41.68
C VAL A 140 -7.08 -10.27 -40.96
N LEU A 141 -7.25 -9.98 -39.67
CA LEU A 141 -6.20 -9.39 -38.82
C LEU A 141 -4.97 -10.31 -38.72
N TRP A 142 -5.17 -11.62 -38.59
CA TRP A 142 -4.10 -12.62 -38.57
C TRP A 142 -3.29 -12.63 -39.88
N ALA A 143 -3.96 -12.56 -41.03
CA ALA A 143 -3.32 -12.49 -42.34
C ALA A 143 -2.55 -11.16 -42.56
N LEU A 144 -3.11 -10.04 -42.08
CA LEU A 144 -2.45 -8.72 -42.15
C LEU A 144 -1.23 -8.64 -41.24
N LEU A 145 -1.32 -9.14 -40.01
CA LEU A 145 -0.19 -9.16 -39.07
C LEU A 145 0.95 -10.06 -39.56
N SER A 146 0.62 -11.24 -40.11
CA SER A 146 1.62 -12.18 -40.63
C SER A 146 2.31 -11.70 -41.90
N SER A 147 1.64 -10.87 -42.72
CA SER A 147 2.19 -10.34 -43.97
C SER A 147 3.00 -9.05 -43.79
N VAL A 148 2.75 -8.30 -42.71
CA VAL A 148 3.41 -7.00 -42.45
C VAL A 148 4.45 -7.08 -41.32
N THR A 149 4.44 -8.14 -40.49
CA THR A 149 5.33 -8.26 -39.34
C THR A 149 5.91 -9.67 -39.17
N ASN A 150 7.14 -9.79 -38.64
CA ASN A 150 7.78 -11.07 -38.26
C ASN A 150 7.30 -11.59 -36.89
N ILE A 151 6.04 -11.35 -36.52
CA ILE A 151 5.49 -11.73 -35.21
C ILE A 151 4.96 -13.17 -35.27
N ASP A 152 5.45 -14.05 -34.40
CA ASP A 152 4.85 -15.37 -34.18
C ASP A 152 3.58 -15.24 -33.34
N LEU A 153 2.42 -15.29 -33.99
CA LEU A 153 1.12 -15.06 -33.36
C LEU A 153 0.73 -16.15 -32.35
N SER A 154 1.43 -17.29 -32.29
CA SER A 154 1.23 -18.30 -31.24
C SER A 154 1.63 -17.81 -29.84
N THR A 155 2.37 -16.69 -29.77
CA THR A 155 2.81 -16.03 -28.52
C THR A 155 1.80 -15.03 -27.97
N LEU A 156 0.73 -14.74 -28.71
CA LEU A 156 -0.28 -13.73 -28.37
C LEU A 156 -1.37 -14.30 -27.48
N ILE A 157 -1.72 -13.54 -26.44
CA ILE A 157 -2.62 -13.98 -25.37
C ILE A 157 -4.04 -14.21 -25.90
N SER A 158 -4.64 -15.26 -25.35
CA SER A 158 -5.93 -15.86 -25.67
C SER A 158 -7.10 -14.89 -25.81
N SER A 159 -8.00 -15.28 -26.71
CA SER A 159 -9.26 -14.67 -27.14
C SER A 159 -10.36 -14.56 -26.07
N LYS A 160 -10.06 -14.14 -24.83
CA LYS A 160 -11.08 -14.03 -23.78
C LYS A 160 -11.29 -12.65 -23.15
N ASP A 161 -10.42 -11.69 -23.39
CA ASP A 161 -10.64 -10.33 -22.90
C ASP A 161 -10.73 -9.37 -24.09
N ASN A 162 -11.78 -8.54 -24.10
CA ASN A 162 -12.09 -7.56 -25.15
C ASN A 162 -11.02 -6.46 -25.35
N ASP A 163 -9.85 -6.58 -24.71
CA ASP A 163 -8.73 -5.65 -24.79
C ASP A 163 -7.47 -6.41 -25.25
N LEU A 164 -7.27 -6.46 -26.57
CA LEU A 164 -6.12 -7.11 -27.19
C LEU A 164 -4.96 -6.10 -27.30
N HIS A 165 -3.95 -6.22 -26.44
CA HIS A 165 -2.76 -5.36 -26.44
C HIS A 165 -1.49 -6.19 -26.65
N ILE A 166 -0.84 -6.00 -27.80
CA ILE A 166 0.36 -6.76 -28.22
C ILE A 166 1.58 -5.85 -28.18
N PHE A 167 2.62 -6.26 -27.45
CA PHE A 167 3.94 -5.63 -27.52
C PHE A 167 4.95 -6.56 -28.19
N ASN A 168 5.61 -6.04 -29.21
CA ASN A 168 6.91 -6.54 -29.62
C ASN A 168 7.96 -5.46 -29.27
N LEU A 169 8.72 -5.70 -28.21
CA LEU A 169 9.78 -4.80 -27.73
C LEU A 169 11.08 -4.92 -28.56
N SER A 170 11.11 -5.77 -29.58
CA SER A 170 12.32 -6.04 -30.38
C SER A 170 12.46 -5.17 -31.64
N THR A 171 11.42 -4.43 -32.06
CA THR A 171 11.47 -3.61 -33.28
C THR A 171 11.39 -2.12 -32.97
N ASP A 172 12.09 -1.33 -33.78
CA ASP A 172 12.30 0.12 -33.66
C ASP A 172 11.04 0.99 -33.91
N SER A 173 9.84 0.42 -33.70
CA SER A 173 8.57 0.99 -34.14
C SER A 173 7.78 1.59 -32.97
N THR A 174 7.29 2.82 -33.16
CA THR A 174 6.37 3.51 -32.24
C THR A 174 5.05 2.75 -32.11
N LEU A 175 4.66 2.36 -30.89
CA LEU A 175 3.39 1.71 -30.58
C LEU A 175 2.30 2.71 -30.19
N TYR A 176 1.07 2.43 -30.62
CA TYR A 176 -0.14 3.17 -30.31
C TYR A 176 -1.06 2.31 -29.44
N LEU A 177 -1.46 2.83 -28.27
CA LEU A 177 -2.51 2.26 -27.42
C LEU A 177 -3.88 2.69 -27.94
N HIS A 178 -4.86 1.79 -27.91
CA HIS A 178 -6.26 2.09 -28.21
C HIS A 178 -7.02 2.26 -26.88
N GLU A 179 -7.59 3.44 -26.62
CA GLU A 179 -8.61 3.57 -25.57
C GLU A 179 -9.94 3.02 -26.09
N ASN A 180 -10.64 2.29 -25.24
CA ASN A 180 -11.94 1.70 -25.54
C ASN A 180 -12.98 2.81 -25.75
N THR A 181 -13.39 3.05 -27.00
CA THR A 181 -14.52 3.94 -27.30
C THR A 181 -15.80 3.14 -27.17
N ASN A 182 -16.42 3.18 -25.99
CA ASN A 182 -17.81 2.79 -25.87
C ASN A 182 -18.67 3.65 -26.80
N ASN A 183 -19.55 2.97 -27.56
CA ASN A 183 -20.60 3.50 -28.44
C ASN A 183 -20.13 4.14 -29.75
N ASN A 184 -20.19 3.38 -30.84
CA ASN A 184 -21.07 3.69 -31.98
C ASN A 184 -21.18 2.48 -32.92
N ILE A 185 -22.43 2.06 -33.15
CA ILE A 185 -22.82 1.01 -34.09
C ILE A 185 -22.46 1.48 -35.50
N VAL A 186 -21.64 0.71 -36.22
CA VAL A 186 -21.46 0.90 -37.68
C VAL A 186 -22.16 -0.27 -38.36
N SER A 187 -23.31 0.00 -38.98
CA SER A 187 -23.97 -0.93 -39.89
C SER A 187 -23.16 -1.05 -41.17
N VAL A 188 -22.72 -2.26 -41.51
CA VAL A 188 -22.08 -2.57 -42.79
C VAL A 188 -23.17 -3.09 -43.73
N THR A 189 -23.46 -2.36 -44.79
CA THR A 189 -24.19 -2.91 -45.94
C THR A 189 -23.22 -3.70 -46.81
N GLU A 190 -23.62 -4.90 -47.18
CA GLU A 190 -22.96 -5.72 -48.20
C GLU A 190 -23.11 -4.99 -49.55
N ASP A 191 -22.07 -4.28 -49.95
CA ASP A 191 -21.48 -4.40 -51.28
C ASP A 191 -20.48 -3.26 -51.52
N GLU A 192 -19.49 -3.61 -52.34
CA GLU A 192 -18.49 -2.77 -52.99
C GLU A 192 -17.20 -2.42 -52.23
N THR A 193 -16.12 -2.79 -52.91
CA THR A 193 -14.71 -2.72 -52.58
C THR A 193 -14.17 -1.32 -52.86
N ASP A 194 -14.73 -0.32 -52.19
CA ASP A 194 -14.12 1.01 -52.18
C ASP A 194 -13.54 1.32 -50.80
N LEU A 195 -12.27 1.71 -50.82
CA LEU A 195 -11.51 2.19 -49.68
C LEU A 195 -12.33 3.22 -48.90
N VAL A 196 -12.97 2.77 -47.81
CA VAL A 196 -13.59 3.67 -46.84
C VAL A 196 -12.49 4.59 -46.34
N LYS A 197 -12.52 5.84 -46.80
CA LYS A 197 -11.79 6.93 -46.15
C LYS A 197 -12.30 6.97 -44.73
N ILE A 198 -11.51 6.42 -43.80
CA ILE A 198 -11.71 6.60 -42.37
C ILE A 198 -11.59 8.10 -42.15
N GLU A 199 -12.72 8.79 -42.03
CA GLU A 199 -12.75 10.12 -41.45
C GLU A 199 -12.07 10.01 -40.09
N LYS A 200 -11.17 10.95 -39.80
CA LYS A 200 -10.46 11.05 -38.53
C LYS A 200 -11.47 11.29 -37.41
N SER A 201 -12.19 10.26 -36.99
CA SER A 201 -12.77 10.23 -35.67
C SER A 201 -11.60 10.16 -34.69
N SER A 202 -11.63 11.03 -33.70
CA SER A 202 -10.63 11.13 -32.66
C SER A 202 -10.71 9.90 -31.75
N SER A 203 -10.21 8.76 -32.21
CA SER A 203 -9.85 7.65 -31.33
C SER A 203 -8.67 8.12 -30.47
N ASN A 204 -8.84 8.05 -29.15
CA ASN A 204 -7.82 8.46 -28.19
C ASN A 204 -6.64 7.48 -28.24
N TYR A 205 -5.66 7.75 -29.10
CA TYR A 205 -4.43 6.97 -29.14
C TYR A 205 -3.41 7.49 -28.13
N ARG A 206 -2.92 6.62 -27.23
CA ARG A 206 -1.76 6.98 -26.39
C ARG A 206 -0.47 6.51 -27.04
N ARG A 207 0.36 7.45 -27.48
CA ARG A 207 1.71 7.19 -28.00
C ARG A 207 2.66 6.89 -26.84
N VAL A 208 3.21 5.68 -26.78
CA VAL A 208 4.29 5.34 -25.83
C VAL A 208 5.63 5.69 -26.50
N LYS A 209 6.41 6.58 -25.87
CA LYS A 209 7.79 6.85 -26.34
C LYS A 209 8.67 5.63 -26.03
N LYS A 210 9.65 5.37 -26.90
CA LYS A 210 10.59 4.23 -26.83
C LYS A 210 11.12 4.02 -25.41
N ILE A 211 10.90 2.82 -24.86
CA ILE A 211 11.48 2.37 -23.58
C ILE A 211 12.86 1.80 -23.88
N THR A 212 13.87 2.10 -23.06
CA THR A 212 15.20 1.52 -23.19
C THR A 212 15.18 0.08 -22.68
N VAL A 213 15.27 -0.88 -23.60
CA VAL A 213 15.40 -2.31 -23.27
C VAL A 213 16.87 -2.64 -23.00
N LYS A 214 17.15 -3.31 -21.89
CA LYS A 214 18.49 -3.82 -21.55
C LYS A 214 18.59 -5.32 -21.87
N PRO A 215 19.80 -5.82 -22.19
CA PRO A 215 20.02 -7.27 -22.26
C PRO A 215 19.73 -7.92 -20.91
N GLU A 216 19.26 -9.17 -20.94
CA GLU A 216 19.06 -9.96 -19.72
C GLU A 216 20.40 -10.09 -18.97
N PRO A 217 20.43 -9.89 -17.64
CA PRO A 217 21.64 -10.10 -16.86
C PRO A 217 22.15 -11.53 -17.05
N ASN A 218 23.46 -11.68 -17.09
CA ASN A 218 24.05 -13.01 -17.29
C ASN A 218 23.90 -13.86 -16.00
N LYS A 219 24.09 -15.18 -16.11
CA LYS A 219 23.93 -16.08 -14.96
C LYS A 219 24.89 -15.75 -13.81
N GLU A 220 26.11 -15.32 -14.13
CA GLU A 220 27.15 -15.02 -13.13
C GLU A 220 26.80 -13.78 -12.30
N GLU A 221 26.25 -12.73 -12.92
CA GLU A 221 25.75 -11.53 -12.26
C GLU A 221 24.61 -11.85 -11.29
N VAL A 222 23.66 -12.69 -11.72
CA VAL A 222 22.56 -13.15 -10.89
C VAL A 222 23.07 -13.97 -9.70
N THR A 223 23.97 -14.93 -9.94
CA THR A 223 24.57 -15.75 -8.88
C THR A 223 25.36 -14.89 -7.89
N SER A 224 26.12 -13.90 -8.35
CA SER A 224 26.87 -13.00 -7.48
C SER A 224 25.98 -12.19 -6.52
N VAL A 225 24.83 -11.70 -7.00
CA VAL A 225 23.83 -11.03 -6.15
C VAL A 225 23.27 -11.99 -5.11
N ILE A 226 22.91 -13.21 -5.53
CA ILE A 226 22.40 -14.25 -4.62
C ILE A 226 23.41 -14.56 -3.53
N ASP A 227 24.65 -14.86 -3.90
CA ASP A 227 25.74 -15.20 -2.97
C ASP A 227 26.01 -14.07 -1.98
N THR A 228 25.97 -12.82 -2.43
CA THR A 228 26.17 -11.64 -1.58
C THR A 228 25.06 -11.53 -0.53
N VAL A 229 23.80 -11.67 -0.94
CA VAL A 229 22.64 -11.57 -0.05
C VAL A 229 22.59 -12.78 0.90
N ASP A 230 22.89 -13.98 0.41
CA ASP A 230 22.95 -15.20 1.23
C ASP A 230 24.04 -15.09 2.29
N LYS A 231 25.25 -14.63 1.92
CA LYS A 231 26.33 -14.41 2.89
C LYS A 231 25.92 -13.40 3.98
N MET A 232 25.16 -12.35 3.62
CA MET A 232 24.59 -11.43 4.60
C MET A 232 23.54 -12.11 5.50
N LYS A 233 22.70 -13.01 4.97
CA LYS A 233 21.74 -13.79 5.77
C LYS A 233 22.45 -14.78 6.70
N GLU A 234 23.47 -15.47 6.22
CA GLU A 234 24.26 -16.46 6.96
C GLU A 234 24.92 -15.87 8.19
N THR A 235 25.42 -14.63 8.13
CA THR A 235 25.94 -13.93 9.31
C THR A 235 24.90 -13.76 10.43
N PHE A 236 23.61 -13.96 10.16
CA PHE A 236 22.52 -13.72 11.10
C PHE A 236 21.75 -14.97 11.55
N THR A 237 21.35 -15.86 10.63
CA THR A 237 20.41 -16.96 10.91
C THR A 237 21.06 -18.24 11.43
N HIS A 238 22.38 -18.31 11.36
CA HIS A 238 23.31 -19.40 11.68
C HIS A 238 22.80 -20.61 12.48
N LEU A 239 21.89 -21.43 11.94
CA LEU A 239 21.68 -22.84 12.32
C LEU A 239 21.08 -23.58 11.12
N ASP A 240 21.68 -24.70 10.72
CA ASP A 240 21.06 -25.62 9.76
C ASP A 240 19.85 -26.34 10.42
N GLY A 241 19.02 -27.01 9.61
CA GLY A 241 17.82 -27.72 10.13
C GLY A 241 18.16 -28.78 11.19
N ASN A 242 19.34 -29.41 11.08
CA ASN A 242 19.85 -30.35 12.08
C ASN A 242 20.11 -29.68 13.43
N THR A 243 20.67 -28.47 13.39
CA THR A 243 20.92 -27.70 14.60
C THR A 243 19.63 -27.15 15.22
N VAL A 244 18.65 -26.72 14.42
CA VAL A 244 17.32 -26.32 14.91
C VAL A 244 16.63 -27.49 15.64
N ASN A 245 16.65 -28.68 15.06
CA ASN A 245 16.10 -29.89 15.70
C ASN A 245 16.87 -30.25 16.98
N GLY A 246 18.20 -30.16 16.97
CA GLY A 246 19.03 -30.35 18.16
C GLY A 246 18.69 -29.37 19.30
N ILE A 247 18.37 -28.12 18.97
CA ILE A 247 17.91 -27.13 19.96
C ILE A 247 16.51 -27.48 20.47
N LYS A 248 15.56 -27.87 19.60
CA LYS A 248 14.22 -28.32 20.03
C LYS A 248 14.31 -29.51 20.99
N GLU A 249 15.15 -30.50 20.71
CA GLU A 249 15.39 -31.64 21.61
C GLU A 249 16.06 -31.22 22.92
N SER A 250 17.02 -30.28 22.86
CA SER A 250 17.63 -29.70 24.07
C SER A 250 16.60 -28.99 24.96
N CYS A 251 15.62 -28.28 24.36
CA CYS A 251 14.50 -27.67 25.08
C CYS A 251 13.64 -28.74 25.77
N LYS A 252 13.27 -29.82 25.06
CA LYS A 252 12.51 -30.94 25.64
C LYS A 252 13.23 -31.59 26.80
N GLU A 253 14.54 -31.77 26.70
CA GLU A 253 15.35 -32.36 27.77
C GLU A 253 15.39 -31.46 29.01
N ILE A 254 15.51 -30.14 28.85
CA ILE A 254 15.41 -29.20 29.98
C ILE A 254 14.03 -29.25 30.65
N LEU A 255 12.95 -29.35 29.86
CA LEU A 255 11.59 -29.51 30.39
C LEU A 255 11.45 -30.80 31.21
N LYS A 256 12.04 -31.92 30.75
CA LYS A 256 12.09 -33.17 31.53
C LYS A 256 12.88 -33.00 32.83
N GLN A 257 14.04 -32.34 32.79
CA GLN A 257 14.87 -32.10 33.97
C GLN A 257 14.18 -31.20 35.01
N LEU A 258 13.32 -30.29 34.57
CA LEU A 258 12.53 -29.45 35.46
C LEU A 258 11.58 -30.25 36.37
N LEU A 259 11.09 -31.43 35.94
CA LEU A 259 10.23 -32.28 36.76
C LEU A 259 10.93 -32.79 38.02
N THR A 260 12.19 -33.21 37.90
CA THR A 260 12.95 -33.82 38.99
C THR A 260 13.75 -32.82 39.81
N SER A 261 14.07 -31.65 39.23
CA SER A 261 14.90 -30.66 39.92
C SER A 261 14.18 -29.96 41.09
N ARG A 262 14.95 -29.70 42.17
CA ARG A 262 14.53 -28.83 43.29
C ARG A 262 14.68 -27.34 42.94
N THR A 263 15.63 -26.98 42.08
CA THR A 263 15.92 -25.58 41.69
C THR A 263 15.75 -25.37 40.18
N TYR A 264 14.82 -24.48 39.81
CA TYR A 264 14.40 -24.29 38.42
C TYR A 264 15.03 -23.08 37.73
N ALA A 265 15.58 -22.11 38.46
CA ALA A 265 16.09 -20.85 37.88
C ALA A 265 17.12 -21.06 36.75
N LYS A 266 18.09 -21.97 36.95
CA LYS A 266 19.12 -22.29 35.95
C LYS A 266 18.52 -22.95 34.70
N HIS A 267 17.59 -23.88 34.89
CA HIS A 267 16.89 -24.57 33.80
C HIS A 267 16.03 -23.59 32.98
N LEU A 268 15.25 -22.73 33.65
CA LEU A 268 14.44 -21.70 32.99
C LEU A 268 15.31 -20.70 32.21
N SER A 269 16.44 -20.27 32.79
CA SER A 269 17.39 -19.40 32.07
C SER A 269 17.98 -20.09 30.85
N LYS A 270 18.29 -21.39 30.94
CA LYS A 270 18.82 -22.14 29.80
C LYS A 270 17.76 -22.33 28.70
N LEU A 271 16.52 -22.63 29.08
CA LEU A 271 15.38 -22.71 28.16
C LEU A 271 15.17 -21.38 27.43
N LYS A 272 15.23 -20.25 28.16
CA LYS A 272 15.15 -18.91 27.58
C LYS A 272 16.24 -18.64 26.54
N GLN A 273 17.49 -19.02 26.82
CA GLN A 273 18.61 -18.89 25.88
C GLN A 273 18.41 -19.74 24.62
N LEU A 274 17.96 -20.99 24.75
CA LEU A 274 17.71 -21.86 23.60
C LEU A 274 16.56 -21.34 22.74
N ARG A 275 15.48 -20.85 23.36
CA ARG A 275 14.39 -20.20 22.64
C ARG A 275 14.82 -18.94 21.90
N SER A 276 15.68 -18.13 22.50
CA SER A 276 16.23 -16.94 21.82
C SER A 276 17.01 -17.32 20.54
N LYS A 277 17.67 -18.49 20.53
CA LYS A 277 18.27 -19.03 19.29
C LYS A 277 17.22 -19.47 18.29
N LEU A 278 16.18 -20.17 18.74
CA LEU A 278 15.06 -20.59 17.86
C LEU A 278 14.36 -19.40 17.21
N LEU A 279 14.13 -18.32 17.97
CA LEU A 279 13.54 -17.07 17.47
C LEU A 279 14.30 -16.51 16.26
N CYS A 280 15.62 -16.59 16.26
CA CYS A 280 16.45 -16.10 15.15
C CYS A 280 16.48 -17.03 13.93
N THR A 281 15.84 -18.19 14.00
CA THR A 281 15.94 -19.25 12.98
C THR A 281 14.62 -19.73 12.41
N LEU A 282 13.55 -19.68 13.20
CA LEU A 282 12.21 -20.08 12.80
C LEU A 282 11.44 -18.88 12.25
N SER A 283 10.38 -19.15 11.49
CA SER A 283 9.38 -18.12 11.21
C SER A 283 8.71 -17.66 12.53
N ILE A 284 8.06 -16.50 12.51
CA ILE A 284 7.36 -15.98 13.68
C ILE A 284 6.25 -16.94 14.11
N GLU A 285 5.54 -17.52 13.14
CA GLU A 285 4.47 -18.49 13.35
C GLU A 285 5.00 -19.79 13.97
N GLU A 286 6.06 -20.38 13.40
CA GLU A 286 6.69 -21.59 13.93
C GLU A 286 7.26 -21.36 15.34
N TYR A 287 7.85 -20.19 15.59
CA TYR A 287 8.37 -19.85 16.91
C TYR A 287 7.23 -19.70 17.93
N LYS A 288 6.10 -19.12 17.53
CA LYS A 288 4.91 -18.99 18.38
C LYS A 288 4.36 -20.35 18.79
N GLU A 289 4.28 -21.32 17.87
CA GLU A 289 3.86 -22.69 18.21
C GLU A 289 4.79 -23.33 19.25
N VAL A 290 6.11 -23.15 19.09
CA VAL A 290 7.10 -23.62 20.07
C VAL A 290 6.90 -22.95 21.43
N LEU A 291 6.62 -21.64 21.44
CA LEU A 291 6.36 -20.89 22.67
C LEU A 291 5.10 -21.37 23.39
N GLU A 292 4.00 -21.56 22.67
CA GLU A 292 2.74 -22.05 23.22
C GLU A 292 2.89 -23.44 23.83
N TYR A 293 3.54 -24.36 23.12
CA TYR A 293 3.87 -25.70 23.63
C TYR A 293 4.68 -25.62 24.92
N HIS A 294 5.77 -24.83 24.95
CA HIS A 294 6.60 -24.71 26.14
C HIS A 294 5.87 -24.09 27.33
N VAL A 295 4.97 -23.13 27.12
CA VAL A 295 4.15 -22.55 28.20
C VAL A 295 3.19 -23.57 28.78
N ILE A 296 2.53 -24.37 27.93
CA ILE A 296 1.67 -25.48 28.37
C ILE A 296 2.48 -26.47 29.21
N GLU A 297 3.63 -26.91 28.72
CA GLU A 297 4.48 -27.87 29.43
C GLU A 297 4.99 -27.32 30.77
N LEU A 298 5.46 -26.07 30.81
CA LEU A 298 5.89 -25.44 32.07
C LEU A 298 4.73 -25.35 33.07
N THR A 299 3.52 -25.04 32.59
CA THR A 299 2.31 -24.98 33.43
C THR A 299 1.98 -26.36 34.00
N ASN A 300 2.05 -27.41 33.17
CA ASN A 300 1.84 -28.80 33.61
C ASN A 300 2.88 -29.24 34.65
N ILE A 301 4.17 -28.96 34.39
CA ILE A 301 5.28 -29.30 35.29
C ILE A 301 5.10 -28.65 36.66
N PHE A 302 4.79 -27.35 36.71
CA PHE A 302 4.63 -26.66 38.00
C PHE A 302 3.33 -27.02 38.72
N THR A 303 2.29 -27.43 37.98
CA THR A 303 1.07 -28.03 38.55
C THR A 303 1.37 -29.37 39.24
N ILE A 304 2.13 -30.26 38.57
CA ILE A 304 2.57 -31.55 39.16
C ILE A 304 3.40 -31.32 40.43
N LYS A 305 4.20 -30.26 40.45
CA LYS A 305 4.97 -29.82 41.63
C LYS A 305 4.12 -29.10 42.70
N GLN A 306 2.80 -29.13 42.59
CA GLN A 306 1.85 -28.56 43.55
C GLN A 306 2.09 -27.07 43.85
N GLN A 307 2.54 -26.29 42.85
CA GLN A 307 2.64 -24.85 43.00
C GLN A 307 1.26 -24.20 42.90
N SER A 308 1.02 -23.16 43.70
CA SER A 308 -0.17 -22.30 43.54
C SER A 308 -0.20 -21.64 42.15
N GLU A 309 -1.38 -21.41 41.59
CA GLU A 309 -1.57 -20.78 40.27
C GLU A 309 -0.78 -19.46 40.11
N ARG A 310 -0.77 -18.60 41.13
CA ARG A 310 0.01 -17.33 41.11
C ARG A 310 1.52 -17.56 40.95
N LYS A 311 2.05 -18.59 41.61
CA LYS A 311 3.47 -18.96 41.54
C LYS A 311 3.81 -19.61 40.19
N ILE A 312 2.89 -20.38 39.62
CA ILE A 312 3.02 -20.92 38.25
C ILE A 312 3.12 -19.76 37.26
N LYS A 313 2.16 -18.83 37.26
CA LYS A 313 2.16 -17.64 36.38
C LYS A 313 3.47 -16.85 36.49
N THR A 314 3.92 -16.61 37.72
CA THR A 314 5.18 -15.90 37.98
C THR A 314 6.41 -16.67 37.47
N SER A 315 6.43 -18.00 37.61
CA SER A 315 7.55 -18.84 37.19
C SER A 315 7.62 -18.98 35.66
N VAL A 316 6.47 -19.13 35.00
CA VAL A 316 6.36 -19.11 33.54
C VAL A 316 6.81 -17.75 33.01
N LEU A 317 6.28 -16.64 33.54
CA LEU A 317 6.66 -15.29 33.13
C LEU A 317 8.18 -15.04 33.24
N LYS A 318 8.82 -15.51 34.31
CA LYS A 318 10.28 -15.41 34.48
C LYS A 318 11.08 -16.18 33.43
N SER A 319 10.49 -17.21 32.82
CA SER A 319 11.14 -17.95 31.74
C SER A 319 11.10 -17.18 30.40
N LEU A 320 10.12 -16.30 30.21
CA LEU A 320 9.84 -15.62 28.94
C LEU A 320 10.77 -14.40 28.75
N THR A 321 11.13 -14.11 27.50
CA THR A 321 11.70 -12.81 27.10
C THR A 321 10.58 -11.76 26.96
N PRO A 322 10.91 -10.45 26.93
CA PRO A 322 9.92 -9.42 26.57
C PRO A 322 9.25 -9.70 25.21
N ILE A 323 9.99 -10.22 24.23
CA ILE A 323 9.46 -10.61 22.92
C ILE A 323 8.47 -11.78 23.05
N ASP A 324 8.85 -12.84 23.79
CA ASP A 324 7.97 -14.01 24.00
C ASP A 324 6.64 -13.58 24.63
N ASN A 325 6.72 -12.69 25.64
CA ASN A 325 5.55 -12.15 26.32
C ASN A 325 4.60 -11.42 25.36
N ARG A 326 5.15 -10.71 24.36
CA ARG A 326 4.38 -9.97 23.35
C ARG A 326 3.71 -10.92 22.35
N PHE A 327 4.45 -11.91 21.85
CA PHE A 327 3.90 -12.91 20.93
C PHE A 327 2.80 -13.78 21.57
N LEU A 328 2.96 -14.12 22.85
CA LEU A 328 1.98 -14.92 23.59
C LEU A 328 0.86 -14.10 24.23
N ARG A 329 1.05 -12.78 24.38
CA ARG A 329 0.20 -11.91 25.21
C ARG A 329 0.01 -12.48 26.62
N TYR A 330 1.08 -13.05 27.19
CA TYR A 330 1.02 -13.72 28.50
C TYR A 330 0.71 -12.72 29.62
N PRO A 331 -0.11 -13.06 30.64
CA PRO A 331 -0.48 -12.12 31.70
C PRO A 331 0.72 -11.39 32.32
N GLY A 332 0.66 -10.06 32.31
CA GLY A 332 1.76 -9.19 32.76
C GLY A 332 2.71 -8.73 31.66
N PHE A 333 2.51 -9.10 30.39
CA PHE A 333 3.36 -8.66 29.29
C PHE A 333 3.49 -7.13 29.24
N THR A 334 2.43 -6.39 29.51
CA THR A 334 2.42 -4.92 29.48
C THR A 334 3.42 -4.26 30.43
N THR A 335 3.96 -5.00 31.40
CA THR A 335 4.91 -4.49 32.43
C THR A 335 6.37 -4.55 32.00
N THR A 336 6.71 -5.21 30.90
CA THR A 336 8.10 -5.34 30.41
C THR A 336 8.36 -4.44 29.20
N GLN A 337 9.50 -3.75 29.20
CA GLN A 337 9.95 -2.93 28.07
C GLN A 337 10.52 -3.77 26.93
N LEU A 338 10.23 -3.37 25.70
CA LEU A 338 11.02 -3.75 24.53
C LEU A 338 12.17 -2.75 24.38
N ASP A 339 13.32 -3.10 24.97
CA ASP A 339 14.55 -2.33 24.84
C ASP A 339 15.08 -2.32 23.39
N ALA A 340 16.15 -1.55 23.16
CA ALA A 340 16.75 -1.41 21.84
C ALA A 340 17.24 -2.76 21.26
N GLU A 341 17.75 -3.67 22.09
CA GLU A 341 18.23 -4.99 21.68
C GLU A 341 17.07 -5.90 21.25
N CYS A 342 15.96 -5.87 22.00
CA CYS A 342 14.74 -6.59 21.64
C CYS A 342 14.18 -6.10 20.30
N ARG A 343 14.13 -4.78 20.08
CA ARG A 343 13.66 -4.20 18.81
C ARG A 343 14.59 -4.54 17.65
N ASP A 344 15.90 -4.49 17.86
CA ASP A 344 16.84 -4.89 16.80
C ASP A 344 16.71 -6.39 16.48
N THR A 345 16.55 -7.23 17.49
CA THR A 345 16.28 -8.67 17.32
C THR A 345 15.00 -8.89 16.51
N LEU A 346 13.88 -8.26 16.89
CA LEU A 346 12.61 -8.36 16.15
C LEU A 346 12.74 -7.90 14.69
N LYS A 347 13.43 -6.77 14.46
CA LYS A 347 13.70 -6.26 13.12
C LYS A 347 14.46 -7.29 12.28
N LYS A 348 15.50 -7.91 12.85
CA LYS A 348 16.30 -8.90 12.14
C LYS A 348 15.52 -10.20 11.91
N VAL A 349 14.79 -10.70 12.91
CA VAL A 349 13.90 -11.87 12.78
C VAL A 349 12.88 -11.64 11.66
N PHE A 350 12.21 -10.49 11.65
CA PHE A 350 11.25 -10.16 10.60
C PHE A 350 11.93 -10.06 9.23
N LYS A 351 13.05 -9.34 9.11
CA LYS A 351 13.73 -9.12 7.83
C LYS A 351 14.35 -10.41 7.24
N TYR A 352 14.90 -11.28 8.09
CA TYR A 352 15.66 -12.45 7.65
C TYR A 352 14.87 -13.77 7.75
N GLY A 353 13.79 -13.80 8.53
CA GLY A 353 12.87 -14.93 8.60
C GLY A 353 11.96 -15.06 7.38
N ILE A 354 11.86 -14.02 6.54
CA ILE A 354 11.10 -14.07 5.29
C ILE A 354 11.91 -14.80 4.22
N ASN A 355 11.36 -15.90 3.73
CA ASN A 355 11.96 -16.67 2.66
C ASN A 355 11.61 -16.07 1.30
N PHE A 356 12.47 -15.18 0.80
CA PHE A 356 12.33 -14.61 -0.52
C PHE A 356 12.72 -15.60 -1.62
N PRO A 357 11.91 -15.72 -2.69
CA PRO A 357 12.29 -16.53 -3.84
C PRO A 357 13.53 -15.94 -4.52
N LYS A 358 14.42 -16.83 -4.98
CA LYS A 358 15.63 -16.49 -5.75
C LYS A 358 15.39 -16.53 -7.26
N GLU A 359 14.13 -16.35 -7.63
CA GLU A 359 13.64 -16.31 -9.00
C GLU A 359 12.35 -15.50 -9.05
N PHE A 360 11.91 -15.17 -10.26
CA PHE A 360 10.65 -14.48 -10.47
C PHE A 360 9.49 -15.45 -10.23
N THR A 361 8.71 -15.20 -9.19
CA THR A 361 7.47 -15.92 -8.89
C THR A 361 6.28 -14.99 -9.10
N PRO A 362 5.15 -15.47 -9.65
CA PRO A 362 3.92 -14.70 -9.75
C PRO A 362 3.60 -14.00 -8.42
N TYR A 363 3.14 -12.76 -8.51
CA TYR A 363 2.68 -12.01 -7.37
C TYR A 363 1.47 -12.72 -6.75
N SER A 364 1.54 -12.94 -5.45
CA SER A 364 0.45 -13.38 -4.61
C SER A 364 0.19 -12.31 -3.55
N ASN A 365 -0.98 -12.36 -2.91
CA ASN A 365 -1.32 -11.45 -1.82
C ASN A 365 -0.25 -11.48 -0.72
N ILE A 366 -0.02 -10.31 -0.12
CA ILE A 366 0.99 -10.14 0.91
C ILE A 366 0.56 -10.87 2.17
N SER A 367 1.26 -11.96 2.49
CA SER A 367 1.12 -12.70 3.74
C SER A 367 2.24 -12.33 4.71
N GLY A 368 2.03 -12.59 6.00
CA GLY A 368 3.07 -12.42 7.03
C GLY A 368 3.20 -11.01 7.64
N LEU A 369 2.51 -9.99 7.12
CA LEU A 369 2.45 -8.67 7.78
C LEU A 369 1.61 -8.66 9.07
N ALA A 370 0.61 -9.56 9.17
CA ALA A 370 -0.33 -9.64 10.28
C ALA A 370 0.28 -10.35 11.51
N ASN A 371 1.30 -9.76 12.11
CA ASN A 371 1.92 -10.24 13.35
C ASN A 371 2.24 -9.05 14.28
N TYR A 372 2.73 -9.33 15.50
CA TYR A 372 2.98 -8.32 16.53
C TYR A 372 3.95 -7.19 16.10
N CYS A 373 4.76 -7.39 15.06
CA CYS A 373 5.66 -6.35 14.55
C CYS A 373 4.93 -5.07 14.12
N VAL A 374 3.64 -5.14 13.76
CA VAL A 374 2.82 -3.96 13.44
C VAL A 374 2.58 -3.03 14.63
N ALA A 375 2.74 -3.54 15.85
CA ALA A 375 2.69 -2.73 17.07
C ALA A 375 4.08 -2.17 17.44
N VAL A 376 5.16 -2.66 16.83
CA VAL A 376 6.54 -2.28 17.19
C VAL A 376 7.18 -1.35 16.16
N PHE A 377 6.80 -1.47 14.89
CA PHE A 377 7.41 -0.74 13.78
C PHE A 377 6.39 0.00 12.91
N PRO A 378 6.79 1.12 12.28
CA PRO A 378 6.00 1.76 11.24
C PRO A 378 5.73 0.81 10.07
N ILE A 379 4.48 0.78 9.59
CA ILE A 379 4.02 -0.14 8.54
C ILE A 379 4.82 -0.01 7.24
N GLU A 380 5.26 1.19 6.88
CA GLU A 380 6.13 1.43 5.71
C GLU A 380 7.44 0.64 5.78
N LYS A 381 8.04 0.53 6.99
CA LYS A 381 9.27 -0.25 7.18
C LYS A 381 9.00 -1.74 7.06
N LEU A 382 7.88 -2.22 7.58
CA LEU A 382 7.48 -3.62 7.49
C LEU A 382 7.20 -4.02 6.03
N ILE A 383 6.46 -3.19 5.29
CA ILE A 383 6.21 -3.37 3.86
C ILE A 383 7.53 -3.39 3.09
N LYS A 384 8.45 -2.47 3.40
CA LYS A 384 9.79 -2.47 2.80
C LYS A 384 10.53 -3.79 3.04
N TRP A 385 10.51 -4.31 4.26
CA TRP A 385 11.21 -5.54 4.60
C TRP A 385 10.52 -6.81 4.09
N CYS A 386 9.21 -6.76 3.87
CA CYS A 386 8.40 -7.93 3.50
C CYS A 386 8.24 -8.12 1.99
N ILE A 387 8.21 -7.02 1.23
CA ILE A 387 7.84 -7.06 -0.18
C ILE A 387 9.06 -6.90 -1.08
N ILE A 388 10.02 -6.07 -0.68
CA ILE A 388 11.17 -5.76 -1.52
C ILE A 388 12.17 -6.91 -1.43
N ASN A 389 12.15 -7.75 -2.46
CA ASN A 389 13.03 -8.90 -2.57
C ASN A 389 14.50 -8.44 -2.66
N PRO A 390 15.36 -8.79 -1.68
CA PRO A 390 16.76 -8.35 -1.66
C PRO A 390 17.60 -8.95 -2.79
N TYR A 391 17.14 -10.03 -3.43
CA TYR A 391 17.81 -10.70 -4.54
C TYR A 391 17.53 -10.05 -5.90
N ASN A 392 16.84 -8.90 -5.95
CA ASN A 392 16.41 -8.19 -7.16
C ASN A 392 15.40 -8.94 -8.05
N PHE A 393 14.77 -10.01 -7.55
CA PHE A 393 13.61 -10.66 -8.20
C PHE A 393 12.30 -10.01 -7.72
N PHE A 394 12.10 -8.76 -8.11
CA PHE A 394 10.90 -8.00 -7.75
C PHE A 394 9.66 -8.57 -8.43
N ASN A 395 8.60 -8.84 -7.67
CA ASN A 395 7.29 -9.24 -8.18
C ASN A 395 6.34 -8.05 -8.37
N VAL A 396 6.69 -6.89 -7.80
CA VAL A 396 6.05 -5.60 -8.04
C VAL A 396 7.12 -4.61 -8.46
N ILE A 397 6.95 -3.99 -9.63
CA ILE A 397 7.98 -3.14 -10.24
C ILE A 397 7.42 -1.77 -10.62
N TYR A 398 8.32 -0.79 -10.71
CA TYR A 398 8.07 0.51 -11.29
C TYR A 398 8.91 0.68 -12.56
N ILE A 399 8.30 1.20 -13.62
CA ILE A 399 8.99 1.56 -14.87
C ILE A 399 8.89 3.06 -15.05
N ASP A 400 10.04 3.73 -15.18
CA ASP A 400 10.09 5.17 -15.45
C ASP A 400 9.67 5.46 -16.90
N LEU A 401 8.39 5.80 -17.09
CA LEU A 401 7.85 6.21 -18.38
C LEU A 401 7.92 7.73 -18.54
N PRO A 402 8.20 8.28 -19.75
CA PRO A 402 8.42 9.72 -19.95
C PRO A 402 7.26 10.68 -19.60
N LYS A 403 6.07 10.18 -19.29
CA LYS A 403 4.93 10.98 -18.81
C LYS A 403 4.65 10.77 -17.31
N SER A 404 5.30 9.79 -16.69
CA SER A 404 5.26 9.53 -15.25
C SER A 404 6.07 10.64 -14.60
N SER A 405 5.41 11.53 -13.86
CA SER A 405 6.11 12.56 -13.09
C SER A 405 6.38 12.03 -11.68
N SER A 406 7.36 12.62 -10.99
CA SER A 406 7.56 12.43 -9.55
C SER A 406 6.30 12.72 -8.75
N ASP A 407 5.50 13.68 -9.22
CA ASP A 407 4.31 14.17 -8.54
C ASP A 407 3.10 13.26 -8.77
N ASP A 408 3.12 12.48 -9.87
CA ASP A 408 2.05 11.55 -10.20
C ASP A 408 2.53 10.28 -10.91
N PRO A 409 3.26 9.41 -10.20
CA PRO A 409 3.74 8.16 -10.78
C PRO A 409 2.57 7.21 -11.06
N TYR A 410 2.54 6.65 -12.27
CA TYR A 410 1.44 5.79 -12.74
C TYR A 410 1.89 4.49 -13.45
N SER A 411 3.16 4.09 -13.35
CA SER A 411 3.73 3.00 -14.15
C SER A 411 4.19 1.82 -13.31
N PHE A 412 3.29 1.31 -12.46
CA PHE A 412 3.55 0.15 -11.61
C PHE A 412 2.94 -1.13 -12.19
N TYR A 413 3.60 -2.26 -11.96
CA TYR A 413 3.19 -3.56 -12.47
C TYR A 413 3.38 -4.65 -11.43
N THR A 414 2.52 -5.67 -11.49
CA THR A 414 2.63 -6.90 -10.72
C THR A 414 2.92 -8.07 -11.67
N LEU A 415 3.75 -9.01 -11.24
CA LEU A 415 4.12 -10.16 -12.06
C LEU A 415 2.96 -11.17 -12.09
N ARG A 416 2.36 -11.42 -13.26
CA ARG A 416 1.25 -12.36 -13.42
C ARG A 416 1.70 -13.80 -13.58
N SER A 417 2.69 -14.03 -14.44
CA SER A 417 3.14 -15.39 -14.77
C SER A 417 4.55 -15.40 -15.33
N VAL A 418 5.25 -16.52 -15.14
CA VAL A 418 6.56 -16.77 -15.74
C VAL A 418 6.52 -18.09 -16.50
N ASN A 419 6.81 -18.04 -17.81
CA ASN A 419 6.81 -19.22 -18.68
C ASN A 419 8.11 -19.28 -19.47
N ASN A 420 8.92 -20.33 -19.29
CA ASN A 420 10.21 -20.50 -19.97
C ASN A 420 11.14 -19.28 -19.83
N GLY A 421 11.09 -18.60 -18.67
CA GLY A 421 11.84 -17.37 -18.39
C GLY A 421 11.24 -16.08 -18.97
N TYR A 422 10.17 -16.17 -19.76
CA TYR A 422 9.39 -15.00 -20.17
C TYR A 422 8.43 -14.58 -19.07
N ARG A 423 8.43 -13.29 -18.75
CA ARG A 423 7.67 -12.69 -17.64
C ARG A 423 6.51 -11.88 -18.21
N LYS A 424 5.30 -12.16 -17.71
CA LYS A 424 4.09 -11.40 -18.06
C LYS A 424 3.70 -10.52 -16.88
N TRP A 425 3.56 -9.23 -17.13
CA TRP A 425 3.31 -8.20 -16.13
C TRP A 425 1.94 -7.58 -16.35
N ASP A 426 1.17 -7.49 -15.26
CA ASP A 426 -0.11 -6.80 -15.22
C ASP A 426 0.08 -5.40 -14.62
N MET A 427 -0.50 -4.38 -15.24
CA MET A 427 -0.37 -2.99 -14.87
C MET A 427 -1.33 -2.68 -13.74
N ASN A 428 -0.77 -2.20 -12.64
CA ASN A 428 -1.51 -1.59 -11.56
C ASN A 428 -1.18 -0.10 -11.59
N CYS A 429 -1.87 0.65 -12.47
CA CYS A 429 -1.51 2.02 -12.84
C CYS A 429 -0.97 2.84 -11.66
N ARG A 430 -1.69 2.92 -10.54
CA ARG A 430 -1.31 3.80 -9.43
C ARG A 430 -1.09 3.08 -8.11
N LEU A 431 -0.95 1.75 -8.11
CA LEU A 431 -0.95 0.91 -6.89
C LEU A 431 -2.23 1.03 -6.05
N GLU A 432 -3.35 1.49 -6.62
CA GLU A 432 -4.61 1.71 -5.89
C GLU A 432 -5.21 0.38 -5.41
N ASP A 433 -5.29 -0.63 -6.27
CA ASP A 433 -5.77 -1.96 -5.88
C ASP A 433 -4.80 -2.62 -4.90
N PHE A 434 -3.49 -2.53 -5.18
CA PHE A 434 -2.46 -3.08 -4.31
C PHE A 434 -2.49 -2.47 -2.90
N SER A 435 -2.69 -1.16 -2.82
CA SER A 435 -2.88 -0.45 -1.56
C SER A 435 -4.15 -0.90 -0.85
N SER A 436 -5.23 -1.12 -1.59
CA SER A 436 -6.52 -1.57 -1.04
C SER A 436 -6.44 -3.01 -0.51
N ASP A 437 -5.66 -3.88 -1.15
CA ASP A 437 -5.43 -5.26 -0.70
C ASP A 437 -4.67 -5.31 0.63
N ILE A 438 -3.65 -4.46 0.80
CA ILE A 438 -2.92 -4.36 2.09
C ILE A 438 -3.85 -3.82 3.17
N GLU A 439 -4.60 -2.77 2.87
CA GLU A 439 -5.51 -2.15 3.82
C GLU A 439 -6.59 -3.13 4.29
N SER A 440 -7.29 -3.78 3.36
CA SER A 440 -8.37 -4.72 3.66
C SER A 440 -7.91 -5.95 4.45
N SER A 441 -6.68 -6.42 4.20
CA SER A 441 -6.12 -7.55 4.94
C SER A 441 -5.60 -7.17 6.33
N LEU A 442 -5.02 -5.97 6.49
CA LEU A 442 -4.25 -5.63 7.69
C LEU A 442 -4.99 -4.74 8.68
N LEU A 443 -5.87 -3.85 8.21
CA LEU A 443 -6.61 -2.92 9.06
C LEU A 443 -7.48 -3.65 10.12
N PRO A 444 -8.27 -4.70 9.77
CA PRO A 444 -9.05 -5.42 10.77
C PRO A 444 -8.18 -6.11 11.84
N TYR A 445 -7.04 -6.66 11.43
CA TYR A 445 -6.07 -7.27 12.32
C TYR A 445 -5.49 -6.25 13.31
N MET A 446 -5.05 -5.10 12.82
CA MET A 446 -4.48 -4.04 13.66
C MET A 446 -5.50 -3.46 14.63
N ILE A 447 -6.76 -3.25 14.19
CA ILE A 447 -7.85 -2.79 15.08
C ILE A 447 -8.08 -3.80 16.21
N SER A 448 -8.18 -5.08 15.88
CA SER A 448 -8.37 -6.15 16.87
C SER A 448 -7.21 -6.20 17.87
N MET A 449 -5.97 -6.13 17.38
CA MET A 449 -4.77 -6.07 18.23
C MET A 449 -4.76 -4.82 19.12
N PHE A 450 -5.15 -3.65 18.59
CA PHE A 450 -5.18 -2.42 19.36
C PHE A 450 -6.15 -2.53 20.54
N ARG A 451 -7.38 -2.99 20.29
CA ARG A 451 -8.39 -3.21 21.34
C ARG A 451 -7.91 -4.19 22.39
N ASP A 452 -7.28 -5.28 21.97
CA ASP A 452 -6.74 -6.29 22.87
C ASP A 452 -5.63 -5.71 23.78
N LEU A 453 -4.68 -4.98 23.19
CA LEU A 453 -3.61 -4.30 23.94
C LEU A 453 -4.14 -3.23 24.89
N TYR A 454 -5.08 -2.41 24.42
CA TYR A 454 -5.68 -1.34 25.20
C TYR A 454 -6.48 -1.92 26.39
N TYR A 455 -7.24 -2.98 26.16
CA TYR A 455 -7.92 -3.72 27.23
C TYR A 455 -6.93 -4.28 28.26
N HIS A 456 -5.80 -4.83 27.82
CA HIS A 456 -4.77 -5.31 28.76
C HIS A 456 -4.10 -4.21 29.59
N LEU A 457 -4.12 -2.96 29.10
CA LEU A 457 -3.58 -1.80 29.82
C LEU A 457 -4.58 -1.21 30.81
N PHE A 458 -5.86 -1.15 30.43
CA PHE A 458 -6.87 -0.37 31.16
C PHE A 458 -8.07 -1.18 31.67
N ASN A 459 -8.16 -2.47 31.31
CA ASN A 459 -9.24 -3.39 31.63
C ASN A 459 -10.62 -3.00 31.04
N ASP A 460 -10.62 -2.13 30.03
CA ASP A 460 -11.75 -1.74 29.19
C ASP A 460 -11.23 -1.16 27.86
N ASN A 461 -12.13 -0.82 26.93
CA ASN A 461 -11.79 -0.08 25.70
C ASN A 461 -12.35 1.34 25.69
N VAL A 462 -12.53 1.96 26.84
CA VAL A 462 -13.07 3.33 26.93
C VAL A 462 -11.96 4.33 26.59
N TYR A 463 -12.25 5.29 25.72
CA TYR A 463 -11.28 6.30 25.30
C TYR A 463 -10.81 7.18 26.49
N ARG A 464 -9.51 7.41 26.57
CA ARG A 464 -8.85 8.29 27.56
C ARG A 464 -7.98 9.29 26.82
N ALA A 465 -8.21 10.58 26.98
CA ALA A 465 -7.45 11.61 26.24
C ALA A 465 -5.95 11.61 26.56
N ASP A 466 -5.61 11.27 27.80
CA ASP A 466 -4.27 11.26 28.39
C ASP A 466 -3.59 9.88 28.35
N TYR A 467 -4.17 8.89 27.66
CA TYR A 467 -3.58 7.54 27.61
C TYR A 467 -2.16 7.56 27.01
N SER A 468 -1.91 8.48 26.08
CA SER A 468 -0.59 8.71 25.47
C SER A 468 0.43 9.39 26.39
N SER A 469 -0.03 10.08 27.43
CA SER A 469 0.82 10.72 28.45
C SER A 469 1.03 9.86 29.70
N THR A 470 0.34 8.72 29.77
CA THR A 470 0.47 7.78 30.88
C THR A 470 1.72 6.92 30.69
N SER A 471 2.42 6.57 31.78
CA SER A 471 3.67 5.81 31.71
C SER A 471 3.43 4.30 31.70
N GLY A 472 3.62 3.62 30.56
CA GLY A 472 3.62 2.16 30.46
C GLY A 472 4.24 1.65 29.16
N PHE A 473 5.04 0.58 29.21
CA PHE A 473 5.81 0.13 28.04
C PHE A 473 4.96 -0.37 26.87
N ALA A 474 3.85 -1.08 27.14
CA ALA A 474 2.93 -1.49 26.09
C ALA A 474 2.05 -0.33 25.55
N MET A 475 2.09 0.86 26.17
CA MET A 475 1.44 2.05 25.60
C MET A 475 2.19 2.54 24.37
N GLU A 476 3.53 2.41 24.33
CA GLU A 476 4.31 2.68 23.13
C GLU A 476 3.88 1.77 21.97
N ASP A 477 3.61 0.49 22.27
CA ASP A 477 3.14 -0.49 21.28
C ASP A 477 1.74 -0.10 20.75
N CYS A 478 0.81 0.29 21.65
CA CYS A 478 -0.51 0.81 21.27
C CYS A 478 -0.41 2.09 20.43
N GLU A 479 0.51 3.00 20.76
CA GLU A 479 0.67 4.27 20.06
C GLU A 479 1.22 4.06 18.64
N GLN A 480 2.26 3.23 18.49
CA GLN A 480 2.79 2.88 17.17
C GLN A 480 1.73 2.14 16.33
N LEU A 481 0.94 1.26 16.94
CA LEU A 481 -0.16 0.59 16.28
C LEU A 481 -1.26 1.56 15.83
N ALA A 482 -1.64 2.51 16.68
CA ALA A 482 -2.60 3.55 16.33
C ALA A 482 -2.11 4.38 15.13
N GLN A 483 -0.83 4.76 15.10
CA GLN A 483 -0.25 5.49 13.95
C GLN A 483 -0.34 4.68 12.65
N ASN A 484 -0.09 3.37 12.70
CA ASN A 484 -0.22 2.49 11.54
C ASN A 484 -1.68 2.36 11.07
N ILE A 485 -2.63 2.24 12.01
CA ILE A 485 -4.08 2.20 11.72
C ILE A 485 -4.53 3.50 11.05
N ILE A 486 -4.13 4.65 11.61
CA ILE A 486 -4.48 5.97 11.04
C ILE A 486 -3.88 6.14 9.64
N LEU A 487 -2.65 5.67 9.40
CA LEU A 487 -2.08 5.73 8.06
C LEU A 487 -2.86 4.85 7.07
N LEU A 488 -3.22 3.62 7.46
CA LEU A 488 -4.00 2.72 6.59
C LEU A 488 -5.41 3.23 6.33
N SER A 489 -6.03 3.94 7.28
CA SER A 489 -7.33 4.58 7.07
C SER A 489 -7.27 5.86 6.23
N GLN A 490 -6.09 6.21 5.70
CA GLN A 490 -5.87 7.28 4.73
C GLN A 490 -5.42 6.69 3.38
N PRO A 491 -6.32 6.10 2.57
CA PRO A 491 -5.94 5.37 1.36
C PRO A 491 -4.99 6.15 0.44
N ARG A 492 -5.29 7.43 0.15
CA ARG A 492 -4.42 8.23 -0.73
C ARG A 492 -3.04 8.48 -0.13
N ARG A 493 -2.96 8.86 1.15
CA ARG A 493 -1.66 9.12 1.80
C ARG A 493 -0.84 7.84 1.87
N PHE A 494 -1.46 6.73 2.22
CA PHE A 494 -0.81 5.42 2.27
C PHE A 494 -0.34 4.97 0.89
N CYS A 495 -1.19 5.05 -0.13
CA CYS A 495 -0.84 4.74 -1.51
C CYS A 495 0.30 5.61 -2.02
N ASN A 496 0.30 6.92 -1.73
CA ASN A 496 1.42 7.81 -2.08
C ASN A 496 2.74 7.35 -1.45
N LYS A 497 2.72 6.95 -0.17
CA LYS A 497 3.89 6.39 0.52
C LYS A 497 4.36 5.09 -0.12
N LEU A 498 3.43 4.22 -0.54
CA LEU A 498 3.78 3.02 -1.31
C LEU A 498 4.41 3.38 -2.65
N ARG A 499 3.83 4.31 -3.42
CA ARG A 499 4.39 4.75 -4.70
C ARG A 499 5.84 5.21 -4.56
N THR A 500 6.11 6.09 -3.58
CA THR A 500 7.48 6.54 -3.26
C THR A 500 8.39 5.37 -2.85
N LEU A 501 7.89 4.44 -2.04
CA LEU A 501 8.65 3.27 -1.60
C LEU A 501 9.05 2.38 -2.80
N PHE A 502 8.12 2.06 -3.69
CA PHE A 502 8.37 1.22 -4.85
C PHE A 502 9.25 1.91 -5.89
N MET A 503 9.08 3.22 -6.14
CA MET A 503 9.98 3.97 -7.02
C MET A 503 11.44 3.89 -6.53
N ASN A 504 11.65 4.10 -5.23
CA ASN A 504 12.99 4.17 -4.66
C ASN A 504 13.71 2.80 -4.57
N ASN A 505 12.97 1.68 -4.63
CA ASN A 505 13.56 0.36 -4.36
C ASN A 505 13.26 -0.70 -5.44
N CYS A 506 12.26 -0.48 -6.30
CA CYS A 506 11.78 -1.45 -7.30
C CYS A 506 11.74 -0.87 -8.72
N THR A 507 12.56 0.14 -9.02
CA THR A 507 12.73 0.63 -10.40
C THR A 507 13.37 -0.47 -11.24
N TYR A 508 12.68 -0.88 -12.30
CA TYR A 508 13.03 -2.06 -13.08
C TYR A 508 13.49 -1.69 -14.50
N SER A 509 14.54 -2.35 -14.96
CA SER A 509 15.03 -2.23 -16.33
C SER A 509 14.42 -3.33 -17.19
N VAL A 510 13.57 -2.95 -18.14
CA VAL A 510 12.88 -3.88 -19.04
C VAL A 510 13.88 -4.69 -19.88
N THR A 511 13.64 -5.99 -20.02
CA THR A 511 14.42 -6.87 -20.90
C THR A 511 13.57 -7.46 -22.03
N THR A 512 14.22 -8.17 -22.95
CA THR A 512 13.54 -8.83 -24.09
C THR A 512 12.62 -9.98 -23.68
N LYS A 513 12.71 -10.46 -22.43
CA LYS A 513 11.85 -11.53 -21.90
C LYS A 513 10.61 -11.00 -21.20
N ASP A 514 10.45 -9.69 -21.10
CA ASP A 514 9.31 -9.06 -20.43
C ASP A 514 8.18 -8.73 -21.40
N SER A 515 6.96 -9.03 -21.00
CA SER A 515 5.72 -8.69 -21.70
C SER A 515 4.79 -7.97 -20.72
N PHE A 516 4.25 -6.82 -21.13
CA PHE A 516 3.41 -5.98 -20.28
C PHE A 516 2.02 -5.89 -20.88
N ASN A 517 0.97 -6.02 -20.07
CA ASN A 517 -0.29 -5.41 -20.45
C ASN A 517 -0.14 -3.89 -20.20
N LEU A 518 -0.54 -3.05 -21.15
CA LEU A 518 -0.58 -1.61 -20.92
C LEU A 518 -2.04 -1.23 -20.93
N THR A 519 -2.58 -0.90 -19.77
CA THR A 519 -3.93 -0.39 -19.62
C THR A 519 -3.94 1.14 -19.66
N GLY A 520 -5.05 1.72 -20.10
CA GLY A 520 -5.28 3.17 -20.01
C GLY A 520 -5.33 3.63 -18.54
N ASP A 521 -5.21 4.94 -18.29
CA ASP A 521 -5.46 5.49 -16.94
C ASP A 521 -6.96 5.32 -16.65
N ASP A 522 -7.31 4.43 -15.71
CA ASP A 522 -8.70 4.20 -15.32
C ASP A 522 -9.17 5.37 -14.45
N SER A 523 -9.74 6.38 -15.13
CA SER A 523 -10.30 7.56 -14.47
C SER A 523 -11.45 7.24 -13.50
N LEU A 524 -12.18 6.14 -13.71
CA LEU A 524 -13.27 5.71 -12.84
C LEU A 524 -12.72 5.06 -11.57
N GLN A 525 -11.74 4.17 -11.69
CA GLN A 525 -11.02 3.59 -10.55
C GLN A 525 -10.40 4.69 -9.70
N ARG A 526 -9.68 5.62 -10.34
CA ARG A 526 -9.09 6.79 -9.67
C ARG A 526 -10.17 7.60 -8.94
N LYS A 527 -11.31 7.85 -9.57
CA LYS A 527 -12.42 8.60 -8.96
C LYS A 527 -13.03 7.85 -7.78
N LYS A 528 -13.28 6.54 -7.89
CA LYS A 528 -13.77 5.68 -6.80
C LYS A 528 -12.81 5.66 -5.61
N TYR A 529 -11.53 5.49 -5.89
CA TYR A 529 -10.47 5.53 -4.88
C TYR A 529 -10.41 6.90 -4.18
N GLN A 530 -10.59 7.97 -4.96
CA GLN A 530 -10.69 9.33 -4.44
C GLN A 530 -11.93 9.57 -3.57
N GLU A 531 -13.08 8.99 -3.91
CA GLU A 531 -14.31 9.15 -3.13
C GLU A 531 -14.24 8.42 -1.79
N ARG A 532 -13.53 7.29 -1.72
CA ARG A 532 -13.31 6.50 -0.49
C ARG A 532 -12.63 7.31 0.63
N GLU A 533 -11.75 8.25 0.30
CA GLU A 533 -11.05 9.09 1.30
C GLU A 533 -11.98 10.02 2.10
N LYS A 534 -13.12 10.42 1.53
CA LYS A 534 -14.07 11.32 2.22
C LYS A 534 -14.85 10.62 3.33
N ILE A 535 -14.80 9.30 3.40
CA ILE A 535 -15.63 8.45 4.25
C ILE A 535 -14.67 7.62 5.12
N GLU A 536 -14.88 7.64 6.44
CA GLU A 536 -14.26 6.77 7.47
C GLU A 536 -13.08 7.28 8.32
N MET A 537 -12.76 8.58 8.37
CA MET A 537 -11.82 9.07 9.42
C MET A 537 -12.34 8.81 10.84
N VAL A 538 -13.61 9.17 11.09
CA VAL A 538 -14.28 8.95 12.38
C VAL A 538 -14.68 7.48 12.54
N GLY A 539 -15.06 6.83 11.42
CA GLY A 539 -15.46 5.42 11.40
C GLY A 539 -14.38 4.49 11.93
N THR A 540 -13.15 4.60 11.43
CA THR A 540 -12.04 3.75 11.90
C THR A 540 -11.74 3.97 13.39
N VAL A 541 -11.74 5.22 13.87
CA VAL A 541 -11.43 5.51 15.27
C VAL A 541 -12.52 5.01 16.21
N ARG A 542 -13.80 5.07 15.81
CA ARG A 542 -14.92 4.47 16.54
C ARG A 542 -14.77 2.95 16.71
N LEU A 543 -14.05 2.27 15.84
CA LEU A 543 -13.76 0.83 16.00
C LEU A 543 -12.72 0.57 17.10
N LEU A 544 -11.87 1.54 17.44
CA LEU A 544 -10.80 1.38 18.44
C LEU A 544 -11.31 1.43 19.88
N PHE A 545 -12.39 2.17 20.14
CA PHE A 545 -12.86 2.47 21.50
C PHE A 545 -14.36 2.28 21.64
N ASP A 546 -14.80 1.94 22.84
CA ASP A 546 -16.21 1.82 23.18
C ASP A 546 -16.77 3.21 23.51
N ASN A 547 -17.89 3.58 22.85
CA ASN A 547 -18.64 4.83 23.08
C ASN A 547 -17.84 6.14 22.90
N ILE A 548 -16.80 6.15 22.06
CA ILE A 548 -16.07 7.39 21.75
C ILE A 548 -16.95 8.35 20.93
N THR A 549 -16.91 9.65 21.29
CA THR A 549 -17.63 10.71 20.57
C THR A 549 -16.92 11.09 19.27
N ASP A 550 -17.61 11.82 18.38
CA ASP A 550 -17.04 12.27 17.11
C ASP A 550 -15.96 13.33 17.32
N GLU A 551 -16.17 14.23 18.27
CA GLU A 551 -15.19 15.25 18.65
C GLU A 551 -13.91 14.59 19.16
N GLN A 552 -14.02 13.59 20.04
CA GLN A 552 -12.89 12.82 20.54
C GLN A 552 -12.20 12.03 19.43
N SER A 553 -12.96 11.44 18.52
CA SER A 553 -12.42 10.70 17.37
C SER A 553 -11.58 11.61 16.47
N VAL A 554 -12.08 12.82 16.20
CA VAL A 554 -11.35 13.85 15.44
C VAL A 554 -10.08 14.30 16.17
N GLN A 555 -10.13 14.47 17.50
CA GLN A 555 -8.95 14.82 18.29
C GLN A 555 -7.89 13.70 18.28
N PHE A 556 -8.31 12.45 18.49
CA PHE A 556 -7.45 11.27 18.44
C PHE A 556 -6.71 11.18 17.09
N TYR A 557 -7.46 11.40 16.01
CA TYR A 557 -6.90 11.43 14.66
C TYR A 557 -5.91 12.59 14.47
N LYS A 558 -6.30 13.83 14.78
CA LYS A 558 -5.47 15.03 14.54
C LYS A 558 -4.13 14.98 15.27
N SER A 559 -4.12 14.45 16.50
CA SER A 559 -2.88 14.33 17.29
C SER A 559 -1.86 13.34 16.71
N ARG A 560 -2.31 12.39 15.87
CA ARG A 560 -1.47 11.36 15.23
C ARG A 560 -1.32 11.55 13.73
N ASN A 561 -2.04 12.53 13.18
CA ASN A 561 -1.96 12.94 11.79
C ASN A 561 -0.97 14.11 11.58
N ILE A 562 0.15 14.10 12.31
CA ILE A 562 1.21 15.09 12.13
C ILE A 562 1.96 14.75 10.83
N ALA A 563 2.25 15.80 10.06
CA ALA A 563 2.65 15.86 8.65
C ALA A 563 3.59 14.73 8.18
#